data_AF-A0A965CI73-F1
#
_entry.id   AF-A0A965CI73-F1
#
_cell.length_a   1.000
_cell.length_b   1.000
_cell.length_c   1.000
_cell.angle_alpha   90.00
_cell.angle_beta   90.00
_cell.angle_gamma   90.00
#
_symmetry.space_group_name_H-M   'P 1'
#
loop_
_entity.id
_entity.type
_entity.pdbx_description
1 polymer ?
#
loop_
_entity_poly.entity_id
_entity_poly.type
_entity_poly.pdbx_seq_one_letter_code
_entity_poly.pdbx_strand_id
1 'polypeptide(L)'
;MTELQTLLIQAQAWHDQDPDPVTRAELAELIQAKDEAALVSRFSSRLAFGTAGLRGELGAGSNRMNRVLVAQTAAGIGRYLLTKDSTPSVVIGFDGRVNSDVFAKDS
;
A
#
# COMPACT_ATOMS: atom_id res chain seq x y z
N MET A 1 5.99 -25.17 -4.66
CA MET A 1 5.68 -23.83 -5.20
C MET A 1 6.99 -23.05 -5.22
N THR A 2 7.38 -22.45 -6.33
CA THR A 2 8.62 -21.68 -6.42
C THR A 2 8.48 -20.30 -5.75
N GLU A 3 9.60 -19.62 -5.47
CA GLU A 3 9.60 -18.27 -4.92
C GLU A 3 8.87 -17.28 -5.86
N LEU A 4 9.19 -17.32 -7.15
CA LEU A 4 8.50 -16.54 -8.18
C LEU A 4 6.98 -16.82 -8.23
N GLN A 5 6.54 -18.07 -8.08
CA GLN A 5 5.10 -18.39 -8.03
C GLN A 5 4.42 -17.72 -6.83
N THR A 6 5.09 -17.72 -5.67
CA THR A 6 4.59 -17.04 -4.47
C THR A 6 4.47 -15.54 -4.69
N LEU A 7 5.50 -14.91 -5.27
CA LEU A 7 5.50 -13.48 -5.60
C LEU A 7 4.39 -13.11 -6.59
N LEU A 8 4.18 -13.91 -7.63
CA LEU A 8 3.11 -13.67 -8.61
C LEU A 8 1.72 -13.75 -7.97
N ILE A 9 1.49 -14.71 -7.07
CA ILE A 9 0.22 -14.82 -6.34
C ILE A 9 0.01 -13.60 -5.44
N GLN A 10 1.04 -13.18 -4.70
CA GLN A 10 0.97 -11.99 -3.86
C GLN A 10 0.72 -10.71 -4.68
N ALA A 11 1.43 -10.56 -5.80
CA ALA A 11 1.28 -9.43 -6.70
C ALA A 11 -0.11 -9.40 -7.34
N GLN A 12 -0.64 -10.53 -7.78
CA GLN A 12 -2.00 -10.60 -8.33
C GLN A 12 -3.05 -10.21 -7.29
N ALA A 13 -2.95 -10.76 -6.07
CA ALA A 13 -3.84 -10.40 -4.98
C ALA A 13 -3.76 -8.90 -4.64
N TRP A 14 -2.56 -8.30 -4.71
CA TRP A 14 -2.37 -6.87 -4.52
C TRP A 14 -2.97 -6.04 -5.66
N HIS A 15 -2.77 -6.45 -6.91
CA HIS A 15 -3.35 -5.81 -8.09
C HIS A 15 -4.88 -5.78 -8.03
N ASP A 16 -5.51 -6.88 -7.60
CA ASP A 16 -6.96 -7.02 -7.64
C ASP A 16 -7.68 -6.14 -6.60
N GLN A 17 -7.01 -5.79 -5.50
CA GLN A 17 -7.56 -4.90 -4.47
C GLN A 17 -7.19 -3.41 -4.68
N ASP A 18 -6.30 -3.09 -5.62
CA ASP A 18 -5.74 -1.75 -5.73
C ASP A 18 -6.74 -0.78 -6.40
N PRO A 19 -7.20 0.28 -5.72
CA PRO A 19 -8.16 1.21 -6.30
C PRO A 19 -7.50 2.21 -7.26
N ASP A 20 -6.17 2.26 -7.33
CA ASP A 20 -5.44 3.20 -8.19
C ASP A 20 -5.18 2.60 -9.58
N PRO A 21 -5.73 3.17 -10.67
CA PRO A 21 -5.47 2.67 -12.01
C PRO A 21 -3.99 2.77 -12.42
N VAL A 22 -3.22 3.72 -11.84
CA VAL A 22 -1.80 3.91 -12.17
C VAL A 22 -0.96 2.77 -11.63
N THR A 23 -1.05 2.48 -10.32
CA THR A 23 -0.27 1.39 -9.73
C THR A 23 -0.80 0.01 -10.11
N ARG A 24 -2.09 -0.11 -10.46
CA ARG A 24 -2.60 -1.33 -11.11
C ARG A 24 -1.98 -1.59 -12.45
N ALA A 25 -1.92 -0.59 -13.33
CA ALA A 25 -1.29 -0.75 -14.64
C ALA A 25 0.19 -1.10 -14.50
N GLU A 26 0.92 -0.38 -13.63
CA GLU A 26 2.31 -0.68 -13.29
C GLU A 26 2.49 -2.16 -12.88
N LEU A 27 1.66 -2.63 -11.94
CA LEU A 27 1.80 -3.99 -11.42
C LEU A 27 1.42 -5.07 -12.44
N ALA A 28 0.42 -4.81 -13.29
CA ALA A 28 0.00 -5.72 -14.34
C ALA A 28 1.14 -5.97 -15.35
N GLU A 29 1.88 -4.93 -15.72
CA GLU A 29 3.05 -5.06 -16.61
C GLU A 29 4.14 -5.94 -15.99
N LEU A 30 4.45 -5.75 -14.70
CA LEU A 30 5.45 -6.56 -13.99
C LEU A 30 5.04 -8.03 -13.86
N ILE A 31 3.75 -8.29 -13.59
CA ILE A 31 3.18 -9.64 -13.52
C ILE A 31 3.27 -10.32 -14.90
N GLN A 32 2.88 -9.63 -15.97
CA GLN A 32 2.90 -10.16 -17.34
C GLN A 32 4.33 -10.50 -17.78
N ALA A 33 5.28 -9.62 -17.49
CA ALA A 33 6.69 -9.82 -17.79
C ALA A 33 7.35 -10.90 -16.91
N LYS A 34 6.71 -11.32 -15.81
CA LYS A 34 7.29 -12.16 -14.76
C LYS A 34 8.64 -11.60 -14.27
N ASP A 35 8.71 -10.28 -14.09
CA ASP A 35 9.92 -9.59 -13.66
C ASP A 35 10.20 -9.88 -12.18
N GLU A 36 10.91 -10.97 -11.93
CA GLU A 36 11.21 -11.46 -10.58
C GLU A 36 11.93 -10.43 -9.72
N ALA A 37 12.91 -9.71 -10.28
CA ALA A 37 13.67 -8.71 -9.54
C ALA A 37 12.78 -7.53 -9.11
N ALA A 38 11.92 -7.03 -10.00
CA ALA A 38 11.00 -5.95 -9.70
C ALA A 38 9.92 -6.37 -8.68
N LEU A 39 9.44 -7.61 -8.77
CA LEU A 39 8.48 -8.18 -7.81
C LEU A 39 9.12 -8.38 -6.44
N VAL A 40 10.35 -8.91 -6.36
CA VAL A 40 11.11 -9.02 -5.10
C VAL A 40 11.27 -7.65 -4.45
N SER A 41 11.64 -6.60 -5.20
CA SER A 41 11.81 -5.25 -4.67
C SER A 41 10.52 -4.66 -4.04
N ARG A 42 9.35 -5.08 -4.54
CA ARG A 42 8.03 -4.56 -4.13
C ARG A 42 7.34 -5.41 -3.06
N PHE A 43 7.63 -6.71 -2.98
CA PHE A 43 6.90 -7.66 -2.13
C PHE A 43 7.75 -8.41 -1.10
N SER A 44 9.08 -8.29 -1.14
CA SER A 44 9.97 -8.92 -0.13
C SER A 44 9.75 -8.43 1.30
N SER A 45 9.12 -7.27 1.46
CA SER A 45 8.75 -6.72 2.75
C SER A 45 7.45 -5.91 2.65
N ARG A 46 6.94 -5.50 3.81
CA ARG A 46 5.87 -4.50 3.91
C ARG A 46 6.47 -3.23 4.48
N LEU A 47 6.06 -2.09 3.93
CA LEU A 47 6.50 -0.79 4.39
C LEU A 47 6.14 -0.64 5.88
N ALA A 48 7.16 -0.41 6.70
CA ALA A 48 7.02 -0.36 8.16
C ALA A 48 6.84 1.07 8.65
N PHE A 49 6.14 1.21 9.78
CA PHE A 49 5.96 2.50 10.45
C PHE A 49 7.28 2.91 11.11
N GLY A 50 7.89 4.00 10.65
CA GLY A 50 9.08 4.57 11.26
C GLY A 50 8.74 5.66 12.30
N THR A 51 9.76 6.31 12.83
CA THR A 51 9.60 7.47 13.74
C THR A 51 8.81 8.62 13.11
N ALA A 52 8.87 8.75 11.79
CA ALA A 52 8.18 9.77 11.00
C ALA A 52 6.97 9.23 10.21
N GLY A 53 6.40 8.09 10.61
CA GLY A 53 5.29 7.45 9.92
C GLY A 53 5.72 6.47 8.82
N LEU A 54 4.76 6.10 7.97
CA LEU A 54 5.01 5.33 6.74
C LEU A 54 5.66 6.24 5.70
N ARG A 55 6.83 5.83 5.20
CA ARG A 55 7.57 6.54 4.15
C ARG A 55 8.21 5.55 3.21
N GLY A 56 7.97 5.72 1.91
CA GLY A 56 8.50 4.87 0.85
C GLY A 56 8.32 5.52 -0.51
N GLU A 57 8.94 4.92 -1.52
CA GLU A 57 8.74 5.29 -2.92
C GLU A 57 7.27 5.07 -3.33
N LEU A 58 6.71 5.98 -4.15
CA LEU A 58 5.38 5.79 -4.74
C LEU A 58 5.43 4.63 -5.75
N GLY A 59 4.48 3.71 -5.67
CA GLY A 59 4.38 2.61 -6.63
C GLY A 59 3.60 1.42 -6.11
N ALA A 60 3.45 0.41 -6.95
CA ALA A 60 2.71 -0.80 -6.59
C ALA A 60 3.44 -1.70 -5.58
N GLY A 61 2.66 -2.44 -4.79
CA GLY A 61 3.15 -3.49 -3.89
C GLY A 61 3.29 -3.07 -2.41
N SER A 62 3.56 -4.06 -1.56
CA SER A 62 3.54 -3.90 -0.10
C SER A 62 4.68 -3.06 0.46
N ASN A 63 5.81 -2.99 -0.25
CA ASN A 63 6.99 -2.19 0.11
C ASN A 63 7.04 -0.83 -0.62
N ARG A 64 5.87 -0.28 -0.99
CA ARG A 64 5.74 1.02 -1.64
C ARG A 64 4.61 1.82 -1.00
N MET A 65 4.69 3.14 -1.14
CA MET A 65 3.61 4.04 -0.74
C MET A 65 2.54 4.06 -1.84
N ASN A 66 1.33 3.63 -1.52
CA ASN A 66 0.19 3.56 -2.43
C ASN A 66 -1.13 3.58 -1.66
N ARG A 67 -2.23 3.71 -2.40
CA ARG A 67 -3.59 3.80 -1.84
C ARG A 67 -3.98 2.56 -1.03
N VAL A 68 -3.59 1.36 -1.46
CA VAL A 68 -3.84 0.12 -0.71
C VAL A 68 -3.19 0.16 0.66
N LEU A 69 -1.90 0.50 0.73
CA LEU A 69 -1.16 0.55 1.99
C LEU A 69 -1.75 1.61 2.94
N VAL A 70 -2.13 2.78 2.41
CA VAL A 70 -2.77 3.86 3.17
C VAL A 70 -4.12 3.39 3.73
N ALA A 71 -5.01 2.88 2.89
CA ALA A 71 -6.33 2.42 3.31
C ALA A 71 -6.26 1.30 4.36
N GLN A 72 -5.34 0.34 4.19
CA GLN A 72 -5.12 -0.71 5.19
C GLN A 72 -4.61 -0.14 6.52
N THR A 73 -3.74 0.86 6.47
CA THR A 73 -3.18 1.51 7.66
C THR A 73 -4.27 2.31 8.39
N ALA A 74 -5.05 3.09 7.65
CA ALA A 74 -6.19 3.84 8.17
C ALA A 74 -7.22 2.92 8.84
N ALA A 75 -7.60 1.83 8.17
CA ALA A 75 -8.48 0.81 8.74
C ALA A 75 -7.91 0.20 10.04
N GLY A 76 -6.59 -0.04 10.10
CA GLY A 76 -5.91 -0.52 11.30
C GLY A 76 -5.97 0.49 12.46
N ILE A 77 -5.66 1.76 12.18
CA ILE A 77 -5.71 2.85 13.16
C ILE A 77 -7.15 3.04 13.66
N GLY A 78 -8.15 3.08 12.77
CA GLY A 78 -9.55 3.23 13.14
C GLY A 78 -10.02 2.12 14.07
N ARG A 79 -9.71 0.85 13.76
CA ARG A 79 -10.00 -0.29 14.65
C ARG A 79 -9.32 -0.16 15.99
N TYR A 80 -8.07 0.30 16.02
CA TYR A 80 -7.35 0.52 17.28
C TYR A 80 -7.99 1.63 18.13
N LEU A 81 -8.35 2.76 17.53
CA LEU A 81 -8.99 3.89 18.23
C LEU A 81 -10.33 3.49 18.86
N LEU A 82 -11.12 2.64 18.18
CA LEU A 82 -12.37 2.10 18.71
C LEU A 82 -12.17 1.22 19.97
N THR A 83 -10.95 0.73 20.22
CA THR A 83 -10.62 0.03 21.49
C THR A 83 -10.33 0.99 22.64
N LYS A 84 -10.11 2.27 22.35
CA LYS A 84 -9.73 3.32 23.31
C LYS A 84 -10.90 4.23 23.68
N ASP A 85 -11.78 4.49 22.71
CA ASP A 85 -12.96 5.32 22.86
C ASP A 85 -14.09 4.77 21.97
N SER A 86 -15.34 4.89 22.39
CA SER A 86 -16.51 4.46 21.61
C SER A 86 -16.82 5.37 20.41
N THR A 87 -16.39 6.63 20.46
CA THR A 87 -16.64 7.69 19.48
C THR A 87 -15.38 8.55 19.30
N PRO A 88 -14.26 7.96 18.84
CA PRO A 88 -13.02 8.70 18.64
C PRO A 88 -13.17 9.76 17.55
N SER A 89 -12.44 10.85 17.67
CA SER A 89 -12.30 11.87 16.63
C SER A 89 -10.88 11.87 16.08
N VAL A 90 -10.73 12.16 14.79
CA VAL A 90 -9.42 12.23 14.11
C VAL A 90 -9.32 13.53 13.32
N VAL A 91 -8.08 14.01 13.13
CA VAL A 91 -7.77 15.13 12.24
C VAL A 91 -6.90 14.59 11.11
N ILE A 92 -7.29 14.84 9.87
CA ILE A 92 -6.56 14.43 8.68
C ILE A 92 -5.90 15.67 8.06
N GLY A 93 -4.57 15.62 7.94
CA GLY A 93 -3.76 16.67 7.30
C GLY A 93 -2.95 16.09 6.15
N PHE A 94 -2.68 16.92 5.14
CA PHE A 94 -1.89 16.56 3.96
C PHE A 94 -1.12 17.78 3.45
N ASP A 95 -0.13 17.56 2.57
CA ASP A 95 0.69 18.64 2.01
C ASP A 95 0.71 18.61 0.46
N GLY A 96 1.58 19.41 -0.16
CA GLY A 96 1.63 19.56 -1.62
C GLY A 96 2.29 18.39 -2.38
N ARG A 97 2.64 17.27 -1.73
CA ARG A 97 3.22 16.13 -2.44
C ARG A 97 2.18 15.44 -3.33
N VAL A 98 2.67 14.82 -4.40
CA VAL A 98 1.86 13.97 -5.28
C VAL A 98 1.11 12.93 -4.44
N ASN A 99 -0.18 12.76 -4.74
CA ASN A 99 -1.13 11.87 -4.06
C ASN A 99 -1.41 12.17 -2.58
N SER A 100 -0.87 13.25 -1.99
CA SER A 100 -1.12 13.55 -0.58
C SER A 100 -2.60 13.80 -0.29
N ASP A 101 -3.30 14.51 -1.19
CA ASP A 101 -4.74 14.75 -1.11
C ASP A 101 -5.59 13.48 -1.34
N VAL A 102 -5.10 12.57 -2.19
CA VAL A 102 -5.73 11.27 -2.44
C VAL A 102 -5.61 10.39 -1.21
N PHE A 103 -4.42 10.29 -0.61
CA PHE A 103 -4.18 9.52 0.60
C PHE A 103 -4.98 10.05 1.79
N ALA A 104 -5.20 11.36 1.87
CA ALA A 104 -6.07 11.97 2.88
C ALA A 104 -7.53 11.51 2.75
N LYS A 105 -8.02 11.27 1.53
CA LYS A 105 -9.40 10.76 1.29
C LYS A 105 -9.53 9.27 1.56
N ASP A 106 -8.45 8.52 1.43
CA ASP A 106 -8.40 7.08 1.75
C ASP A 106 -8.19 6.79 3.25
N SER A 107 -8.04 7.84 4.07
CA SER A 107 -7.74 7.76 5.51
C SER A 107 -8.97 7.87 6.41
#